data_AF-A0A5C6AD10-F1
#
_entry.id   AF-A0A5C6AD10-F1
#
_cell.length_a   1.000
_cell.length_b   1.000
_cell.length_c   1.000
_cell.angle_alpha   90.00
_cell.angle_beta   90.00
_cell.angle_gamma   90.00
#
_symmetry.space_group_name_H-M   'P 1'
#
loop_
_entity.id
_entity.type
_entity.pdbx_description
1 polymer ?
#
loop_
_entity_poly.entity_id
_entity_poly.type
_entity_poly.pdbx_seq_one_letter_code
_entity_poly.pdbx_strand_id
1 'polypeptide(L)' 'MVEEIKLTPEQAYLSTFAFLEGIYRVTRSNELGTLLGSMLLRAEGGTADPAIAGEWEQAMRQAISGSVDARFER' A
#
# COMPACT_ATOMS: atom_id res chain seq x y z
N MET A 1 12.05 -18.11 -15.80
CA MET A 1 11.68 -18.45 -14.42
C MET A 1 11.34 -17.15 -13.74
N VAL A 2 10.12 -16.97 -13.24
CA VAL A 2 9.80 -15.80 -12.41
C VAL A 2 10.30 -16.15 -11.02
N GLU A 3 11.28 -15.42 -10.52
CA GLU A 3 11.72 -15.59 -9.13
C GLU A 3 10.54 -15.30 -8.20
N GLU A 4 10.34 -16.16 -7.22
CA GLU A 4 9.37 -15.92 -6.15
C GLU A 4 9.90 -14.77 -5.29
N ILE A 5 9.36 -13.57 -5.47
CA ILE A 5 9.74 -12.40 -4.68
C ILE A 5 8.96 -12.45 -3.35
N LYS A 6 9.67 -12.70 -2.25
CA LYS A 6 9.13 -12.58 -0.89
C LYS A 6 9.45 -11.20 -0.34
N LEU A 7 8.42 -10.42 -0.04
CA LEU A 7 8.55 -9.09 0.56
C LEU A 7 8.39 -9.20 2.08
N THR A 8 9.16 -8.42 2.83
CA THR A 8 8.83 -8.11 4.22
C THR A 8 7.59 -7.21 4.26
N PRO A 9 6.86 -7.12 5.40
CA PRO A 9 5.74 -6.19 5.54
C PRO A 9 6.13 -4.74 5.20
N GLU A 10 7.31 -4.30 5.63
CA GLU A 10 7.82 -2.97 5.30
C GLU A 10 8.02 -2.80 3.78
N GLN A 11 8.63 -3.78 3.10
CA GLN A 11 8.81 -3.72 1.65
C GLN A 11 7.48 -3.73 0.90
N ALA A 12 6.48 -4.48 1.37
CA ALA A 12 5.13 -4.47 0.81
C ALA A 12 4.42 -3.12 1.05
N TYR A 13 4.65 -2.48 2.19
CA TYR A 13 4.12 -1.16 2.48
C TYR A 13 4.73 -0.11 1.56
N LEU A 14 6.06 -0.12 1.44
CA LEU A 14 6.80 0.80 0.57
C LEU A 14 6.44 0.61 -0.91
N SER A 15 6.21 -0.63 -1.37
CA SER A 15 5.76 -0.89 -2.74
C SER A 15 4.37 -0.31 -3.00
N THR A 16 3.46 -0.43 -2.03
CA THR A 16 2.13 0.17 -2.08
C THR A 16 2.22 1.69 -2.16
N PHE A 17 3.01 2.31 -1.27
CA PHE A 17 3.23 3.76 -1.25
C PHE A 17 3.79 4.26 -2.59
N ALA A 18 4.85 3.62 -3.10
CA ALA A 18 5.51 4.03 -4.33
C ALA A 18 4.59 3.93 -5.56
N PHE A 19 3.73 2.90 -5.61
CA PHE A 19 2.73 2.75 -6.66
C PHE A 19 1.71 3.90 -6.65
N LEU A 20 1.12 4.20 -5.49
CA LEU A 20 0.16 5.28 -5.33
C LEU A 20 0.77 6.66 -5.60
N GLU A 21 2.01 6.87 -5.16
CA GLU A 21 2.77 8.08 -5.45
C GLU A 21 2.98 8.28 -6.95
N GLY A 22 3.25 7.19 -7.69
CA GLY A 22 3.32 7.19 -9.15
C GLY A 22 2.03 7.71 -9.80
N ILE A 23 0.88 7.24 -9.32
CA ILE A 23 -0.44 7.69 -9.80
C ILE A 23 -0.67 9.17 -9.44
N TYR A 24 -0.37 9.56 -8.22
CA TYR A 24 -0.53 10.95 -7.78
C TYR A 24 0.32 11.92 -8.62
N ARG A 25 1.56 11.55 -8.98
CA ARG A 25 2.42 12.39 -9.82
C ARG A 25 1.77 12.77 -11.16
N VAL A 26 1.02 11.85 -11.75
CA VAL A 26 0.35 12.06 -13.06
C VAL A 26 -1.00 12.73 -12.89
N THR A 27 -1.80 12.29 -11.92
CA THR A 27 -3.19 12.73 -11.75
C THR A 27 -3.34 14.02 -10.97
N ARG A 28 -2.41 14.29 -10.03
CA ARG A 28 -2.51 15.36 -9.03
C ARG A 28 -3.83 15.34 -8.25
N SER A 29 -4.44 14.17 -8.06
CA SER A 29 -5.68 14.02 -7.27
C SER A 29 -5.46 14.44 -5.81
N ASN A 30 -6.32 15.34 -5.32
CA ASN A 30 -6.28 15.80 -3.94
C ASN A 30 -6.52 14.65 -2.96
N GLU A 31 -7.45 13.75 -3.28
CA GLU A 31 -7.80 12.59 -2.48
C GLU A 31 -6.61 11.64 -2.32
N LEU A 32 -5.88 11.38 -3.42
CA LEU A 32 -4.64 10.59 -3.36
C LEU A 32 -3.54 11.32 -2.58
N GLY A 33 -3.45 12.65 -2.71
CA GLY A 33 -2.51 13.47 -1.93
C GLY A 33 -2.77 13.38 -0.43
N THR A 34 -4.04 13.45 0.00
CA THR A 34 -4.44 13.27 1.41
C THR A 34 -4.08 11.87 1.91
N LEU A 35 -4.41 10.82 1.16
CA LEU A 35 -4.06 9.44 1.53
C LEU A 35 -2.55 9.26 1.68
N LEU A 36 -1.77 9.72 0.70
CA LEU A 36 -0.31 9.63 0.73
C LEU A 36 0.27 10.37 1.95
N GLY A 37 -0.30 11.52 2.32
CA GLY A 37 0.06 12.23 3.54
C GLY A 37 -0.12 11.38 4.80
N SER A 38 -1.25 10.66 4.92
CA SER A 38 -1.52 9.75 6.04
C SER A 38 -0.63 8.50 6.02
N MET A 39 -0.14 8.09 4.85
CA MET A 39 0.74 6.93 4.70
C MET A 39 2.23 7.21 4.97
N LEU A 40 2.66 8.47 5.08
CA LEU A 40 4.08 8.79 5.30
C LEU A 40 4.62 8.12 6.57
N LEU A 41 5.86 7.60 6.51
CA LEU A 41 6.53 7.07 7.69
C LEU A 41 7.12 8.22 8.53
N ARG A 42 6.97 8.13 9.85
CA ARG A 42 7.58 9.06 10.79
C ARG A 42 9.07 8.73 10.95
N ALA A 43 9.88 9.74 11.23
CA ALA A 43 11.34 9.60 11.41
C ALA A 43 11.73 8.63 12.54
N GLU A 44 10.85 8.43 13.53
CA GLU A 44 11.07 7.53 14.67
C GLU A 44 10.45 6.12 14.45
N GLY A 45 9.96 5.85 13.24
CA GLY A 45 9.24 4.62 12.90
C GLY A 45 7.72 4.76 13.01
N GLY A 46 6.99 3.89 12.30
CA GLY A 46 5.52 3.92 12.20
C GLY A 46 4.98 4.91 11.16
N THR A 47 3.70 4.77 10.81
CA THR A 47 3.02 5.67 9.86
C THR A 47 2.55 6.97 10.52
N ALA A 48 2.31 8.01 9.72
CA ALA A 48 1.77 9.28 10.17
C ALA A 48 0.35 9.11 10.74
N ASP A 49 -0.44 8.22 10.14
CA ASP A 49 -1.71 7.75 10.66
C ASP A 49 -1.67 6.24 10.98
N PRO A 50 -1.71 5.85 12.27
CA PRO A 50 -1.74 4.44 12.68
C PRO A 50 -2.96 3.67 12.17
N ALA A 51 -4.09 4.32 11.92
CA ALA A 51 -5.29 3.66 11.41
C ALA A 51 -5.07 3.16 9.97
N ILE A 52 -4.40 3.97 9.14
CA ILE A 52 -4.04 3.61 7.77
C ILE A 52 -3.07 2.43 7.73
N ALA A 53 -2.13 2.34 8.67
CA ALA A 53 -1.27 1.16 8.78
C ALA A 53 -2.08 -0.12 9.05
N GLY A 54 -3.07 -0.05 9.95
CA GLY A 54 -3.94 -1.18 10.28
C GLY A 54 -4.81 -1.62 9.10
N GLU A 55 -5.43 -0.66 8.39
CA GLU A 55 -6.21 -0.91 7.18
C GLU A 55 -5.36 -1.58 6.08
N TRP A 56 -4.16 -1.04 5.84
CA TRP A 56 -3.22 -1.62 4.89
C TRP A 56 -2.78 -3.03 5.30
N GLU A 57 -2.48 -3.25 6.58
CA GLU A 57 -2.09 -4.57 7.09
C GLU A 57 -3.21 -5.59 6.91
N GLN A 58 -4.47 -5.18 7.14
CA GLN A 58 -5.63 -6.03 6.91
C GLN A 58 -5.76 -6.39 5.43
N ALA A 59 -5.62 -5.42 4.53
CA ALA A 59 -5.65 -5.66 3.08
C ALA A 59 -4.52 -6.62 2.64
N MET A 60 -3.30 -6.44 3.16
CA MET A 60 -2.17 -7.34 2.92
C MET A 60 -2.48 -8.77 3.38
N ARG A 61 -3.05 -8.93 4.58
CA ARG A 61 -3.43 -10.25 5.12
C ARG A 61 -4.50 -10.92 4.25
N GLN A 62 -5.49 -10.17 3.77
CA GLN A 62 -6.51 -10.69 2.86
C GLN A 62 -5.90 -11.13 1.52
N ALA A 63 -4.94 -10.39 0.98
CA ALA A 63 -4.23 -10.78 -0.24
C ALA A 63 -3.43 -12.08 -0.02
N ILE A 64 -2.72 -12.20 1.09
CA ILE A 64 -1.94 -13.41 1.45
C ILE A 64 -2.86 -14.63 1.66
N SER A 65 -4.03 -14.45 2.27
CA SER A 65 -4.99 -15.54 2.50
C SER A 65 -5.82 -15.90 1.28
N GLY A 66 -5.71 -15.15 0.16
CA GLY A 66 -6.56 -15.31 -1.02
C GLY A 66 -8.00 -14.84 -0.82
N SER A 67 -8.24 -13.98 0.18
CA SER A 67 -9.56 -13.43 0.52
C SER A 67 -9.92 -12.16 -0.28
N VAL A 68 -9.03 -11.71 -1.16
CA VAL A 68 -9.28 -10.64 -2.13
C VAL A 68 -9.13 -11.22 -3.53
N ASP A 69 -10.11 -10.94 -4.39
CA ASP A 69 -10.08 -11.28 -5.81
C ASP A 69 -10.14 -10.00 -6.64
N ALA A 70 -9.07 -9.72 -7.39
CA ALA A 70 -8.99 -8.57 -8.30
C ALA A 70 -9.23 -8.97 -9.76
N ARG A 71 -9.62 -10.21 -10.03
CA ARG A 71 -9.93 -10.67 -11.40
C ARG A 71 -11.25 -10.08 -11.84
N PHE A 72 -11.27 -9.59 -13.07
CA PHE A 72 -12.50 -9.16 -13.72
C PHE A 72 -13.13 -10.38 -14.41
N GLU A 73 -14.27 -10.86 -13.90
CA GLU A 73 -15.11 -11.83 -14.60
C GLU A 73 -15.95 -11.07 -15.65
N ARG A 74 -15.87 -11.50 -16.92
CA ARG A 74 -16.61 -10.90 -18.04
C ARG A 74 -18.04 -11.40 -18.12
#